data_AF-A0A1Y5Q6F4-F1
#
_entry.id   AF-A0A1Y5Q6F4-F1
#
_cell.length_a   1.000
_cell.length_b   1.000
_cell.length_c   1.000
_cell.angle_alpha   90.00
_cell.angle_beta   90.00
_cell.angle_gamma   90.00
#
_symmetry.space_group_name_H-M   'P 1'
#
loop_
_entity.id
_entity.type
_entity.pdbx_description
1 polymer ?
#
loop_
_entity_poly.entity_id
_entity_poly.type
_entity_poly.pdbx_seq_one_letter_code
_entity_poly.pdbx_strand_id
1 'polypeptide(L)'
;MQQISTPLPASVPLCAPGHHPHLVETWGAPQGHRIGAPCPHTYHIECHRCGMATVPTASRALAESRWTHPTSQHRIPIAGLRRAREQACAAPVAVIAPALA
;
A
#
# COMPACT_ATOMS: atom_id res chain seq x y z
N MET A 1 11.04 -9.28 3.40
CA MET A 1 9.79 -8.51 3.60
C MET A 1 8.80 -9.36 4.37
N GLN A 2 8.16 -8.79 5.38
CA GLN A 2 7.04 -9.39 6.11
C GLN A 2 5.76 -8.68 5.70
N GLN A 3 4.65 -9.42 5.62
CA GLN A 3 3.34 -8.85 5.34
C GLN A 3 2.35 -9.23 6.43
N ILE A 4 1.55 -8.26 6.86
CA ILE A 4 0.48 -8.45 7.84
C ILE A 4 -0.82 -8.06 7.13
N SER A 5 -1.74 -9.01 7.03
CA SER A 5 -3.03 -8.82 6.39
C SER A 5 -4.12 -8.78 7.45
N THR A 6 -4.97 -7.76 7.41
CA THR A 6 -6.10 -7.60 8.32
C THR A 6 -7.38 -7.29 7.54
N PRO A 7 -8.56 -7.70 8.03
CA PRO A 7 -9.83 -7.28 7.45
C PRO A 7 -9.92 -5.76 7.34
N LEU A 8 -10.60 -5.25 6.33
CA LEU A 8 -10.85 -3.82 6.21
C LEU A 8 -11.56 -3.28 7.46
N PRO A 9 -11.21 -2.07 7.94
CA PRO A 9 -12.01 -1.35 8.92
C PRO A 9 -13.44 -1.18 8.43
N ALA A 10 -14.41 -1.22 9.34
CA ALA A 10 -15.83 -1.06 9.01
C ALA A 10 -16.18 0.29 8.32
N SER A 11 -15.32 1.30 8.48
CA SER A 11 -15.45 2.61 7.82
C SER A 11 -15.03 2.60 6.35
N VAL A 12 -14.33 1.57 5.88
CA VAL A 12 -13.86 1.46 4.49
C VAL A 12 -14.81 0.56 3.70
N PRO A 13 -15.38 1.02 2.58
CA PRO A 13 -16.36 0.23 1.83
C PRO A 13 -15.73 -1.03 1.23
N LEU A 14 -16.53 -2.09 1.19
CA LEU A 14 -16.20 -3.28 0.41
C LEU A 14 -16.25 -2.97 -1.09
N CYS A 15 -15.55 -3.76 -1.90
CA CYS A 15 -15.62 -3.61 -3.35
C CYS A 15 -16.92 -4.16 -3.96
N ALA A 16 -17.51 -5.20 -3.36
CA ALA A 16 -18.79 -5.77 -3.76
C ALA A 16 -19.40 -6.61 -2.61
N PRO A 17 -20.71 -6.88 -2.60
CA PRO A 17 -21.33 -7.76 -1.63
C PRO A 17 -20.65 -9.15 -1.57
N GLY A 18 -20.36 -9.64 -0.38
CA GLY A 18 -19.68 -10.93 -0.17
C GLY A 18 -18.20 -10.96 -0.58
N HIS A 19 -17.57 -9.80 -0.79
CA HIS A 19 -16.13 -9.69 -0.94
C HIS A 19 -15.47 -9.34 0.40
N HIS A 20 -14.27 -9.86 0.61
CA HIS A 20 -13.48 -9.63 1.81
C HIS A 20 -12.13 -9.03 1.42
N PRO A 21 -12.06 -7.71 1.14
CA PRO A 21 -10.79 -7.06 0.93
C PRO A 21 -10.00 -6.98 2.25
N HIS A 22 -8.69 -6.94 2.13
CA HIS A 22 -7.80 -6.82 3.26
C HIS A 22 -6.95 -5.57 3.16
N LEU A 23 -6.71 -4.93 4.30
CA LEU A 23 -5.63 -3.97 4.46
C LEU A 23 -4.35 -4.75 4.76
N VAL A 24 -3.34 -4.55 3.92
CA VAL A 24 -2.05 -5.22 4.03
C VAL A 24 -0.97 -4.19 4.34
N GLU A 25 -0.26 -4.44 5.43
CA GLU A 25 0.93 -3.71 5.82
C GLU A 25 2.17 -4.54 5.43
N THR A 26 3.18 -3.89 4.86
CA THR A 26 4.43 -4.53 4.44
C THR A 26 5.61 -3.88 5.14
N TRP A 27 6.42 -4.71 5.78
CA TRP A 27 7.59 -4.34 6.57
C TRP A 27 8.88 -4.87 5.94
N GLY A 28 9.95 -4.08 6.09
CA GLY A 28 11.28 -4.40 5.61
C GLY A 28 11.47 -4.22 4.11
N ALA A 29 12.72 -4.35 3.67
CA ALA A 29 13.11 -4.02 2.31
C ALA A 29 12.95 -5.18 1.31
N PRO A 30 12.66 -4.89 0.03
CA PRO A 30 12.70 -5.89 -1.02
C PRO A 30 14.12 -6.39 -1.29
N GLN A 31 14.22 -7.51 -2.00
CA GLN A 31 15.51 -8.05 -2.41
C GLN A 31 16.27 -7.05 -3.28
N GLY A 32 17.56 -6.87 -3.02
CA GLY A 32 18.41 -5.94 -3.76
C GLY A 32 18.24 -4.47 -3.37
N HIS A 33 17.44 -4.16 -2.35
CA HIS A 33 17.39 -2.81 -1.79
C HIS A 33 18.77 -2.42 -1.22
N ARG A 34 19.16 -1.16 -1.42
CA ARG A 34 20.47 -0.66 -0.98
C ARG A 34 20.59 -0.76 0.54
N ILE A 35 21.66 -1.40 1.02
CA ILE A 35 21.96 -1.47 2.46
C ILE A 35 22.09 -0.05 3.00
N GLY A 36 21.40 0.22 4.12
CA GLY A 36 21.38 1.54 4.76
C GLY A 36 20.44 2.57 4.12
N ALA A 37 19.82 2.28 2.97
CA ALA A 37 18.80 3.16 2.42
C ALA A 37 17.49 3.03 3.23
N PRO A 38 16.77 4.15 3.46
CA PRO A 38 15.45 4.11 4.07
C PRO A 38 14.52 3.16 3.31
N CYS A 39 13.69 2.43 4.05
CA CYS A 39 12.63 1.61 3.49
C CYS A 39 11.39 1.81 4.35
N PRO A 40 10.46 2.71 3.97
CA PRO A 40 9.26 2.94 4.76
C PRO A 40 8.37 1.69 4.76
N HIS A 41 7.59 1.51 5.82
CA HIS A 41 6.50 0.54 5.77
C HIS A 41 5.45 1.03 4.80
N THR A 42 4.83 0.10 4.08
CA THR A 42 3.81 0.44 3.08
C THR A 42 2.51 -0.26 3.37
N TYR A 43 1.42 0.44 3.07
CA TYR A 43 0.05 -0.03 3.16
C TYR A 43 -0.55 -0.10 1.77
N HIS A 44 -1.33 -1.16 1.52
CA HIS A 44 -2.25 -1.24 0.38
C HIS A 44 -3.49 -2.01 0.78
N ILE A 45 -4.57 -1.88 0.02
CA ILE A 45 -5.77 -2.70 0.17
C ILE A 45 -5.86 -3.61 -1.03
N GLU A 46 -6.16 -4.89 -0.82
CA GLU A 46 -6.30 -5.87 -1.90
C GLU A 46 -7.58 -6.69 -1.77
N CYS A 47 -8.16 -7.09 -2.90
CA CYS A 47 -9.24 -8.06 -2.96
C CYS A 47 -8.91 -9.13 -3.99
N HIS A 48 -8.57 -10.33 -3.52
CA HIS A 48 -8.25 -11.47 -4.39
C HIS A 48 -9.40 -11.85 -5.32
N ARG A 49 -10.65 -11.73 -4.87
CA ARG A 49 -11.83 -12.04 -5.69
C ARG A 49 -12.01 -11.08 -6.86
N CYS A 50 -11.65 -9.81 -6.69
CA CYS A 50 -11.62 -8.81 -7.77
C CYS A 50 -10.32 -8.83 -8.58
N GLY A 51 -9.26 -9.48 -8.09
CA GLY A 51 -7.93 -9.43 -8.72
C GLY A 51 -7.28 -8.04 -8.67
N MET A 52 -7.66 -7.17 -7.73
CA MET A 52 -7.23 -5.76 -7.69
C MET A 52 -6.69 -5.34 -6.33
N ALA A 53 -5.84 -4.32 -6.33
CA ALA A 53 -5.29 -3.71 -5.13
C ALA A 53 -5.04 -2.21 -5.32
N THR A 54 -4.85 -1.46 -4.23
CA THR A 54 -4.34 -0.10 -4.32
C THR A 54 -2.82 -0.10 -4.51
N VAL A 55 -2.29 0.96 -5.14
CA VAL A 55 -0.84 1.21 -5.18
C VAL A 55 -0.33 1.38 -3.74
N PRO A 56 0.75 0.68 -3.34
CA PRO A 56 1.35 0.82 -2.01
C PRO A 56 1.71 2.28 -1.69
N THR A 57 1.58 2.64 -0.42
CA THR A 57 1.88 3.98 0.09
C THR A 57 2.34 3.92 1.54
N ALA A 58 3.16 4.86 1.98
CA ALA A 58 3.58 4.98 3.38
C ALA A 58 2.44 5.40 4.33
N SER A 59 1.26 5.79 3.81
CA SER A 59 0.12 6.25 4.61
C SER A 59 -1.07 5.30 4.51
N ARG A 60 -1.46 4.72 5.65
CA ARG A 60 -2.68 3.91 5.78
C ARG A 60 -3.93 4.67 5.32
N ALA A 61 -4.11 5.91 5.76
CA ALA A 61 -5.25 6.74 5.38
C ALA A 61 -5.32 6.96 3.85
N LEU A 62 -4.16 7.11 3.20
CA LEU A 62 -4.11 7.24 1.74
C LEU A 62 -4.48 5.91 1.04
N ALA A 63 -4.07 4.75 1.58
CA ALA A 63 -4.49 3.45 1.06
C ALA A 63 -6.02 3.29 1.14
N GLU A 64 -6.63 3.65 2.27
CA GLU A 64 -8.08 3.63 2.51
C GLU A 64 -8.84 4.59 1.57
N SER A 65 -8.33 5.82 1.38
CA SER A 65 -8.89 6.79 0.43
C SER A 65 -8.82 6.27 -1.03
N ARG A 66 -7.65 5.75 -1.46
CA ARG A 66 -7.47 5.16 -2.80
C ARG A 66 -8.44 4.02 -3.08
N TRP A 67 -8.79 3.26 -2.04
CA TRP A 67 -9.79 2.20 -2.14
C TRP A 67 -11.21 2.74 -2.17
N THR A 68 -11.53 3.79 -1.42
CA THR A 68 -12.89 4.34 -1.38
C THR A 68 -13.32 4.97 -2.72
N HIS A 69 -12.38 5.53 -3.47
CA HIS A 69 -12.68 6.17 -4.76
C HIS A 69 -12.68 5.16 -5.93
N PRO A 70 -13.85 4.88 -6.57
CA PRO A 70 -13.97 3.85 -7.60
C PRO A 70 -13.21 4.17 -8.91
N THR A 71 -12.97 5.45 -9.19
CA THR A 71 -12.21 5.94 -10.35
C THR A 71 -10.74 6.24 -10.03
N SER A 72 -10.24 5.82 -8.86
CA SER A 72 -8.86 6.15 -8.50
C SER A 72 -7.90 5.49 -9.48
N GLN A 73 -7.05 6.31 -10.11
CA GLN A 73 -5.91 5.87 -10.94
C GLN A 73 -4.89 5.05 -10.13
N HIS A 74 -5.16 4.83 -8.84
CA HIS A 74 -4.31 4.15 -7.88
C HIS A 74 -4.81 2.73 -7.58
N ARG A 75 -5.73 2.17 -8.37
CA ARG A 75 -6.09 0.75 -8.34
C ARG A 75 -5.33 0.03 -9.45
N ILE A 76 -4.62 -1.03 -9.09
CA ILE A 76 -3.79 -1.85 -9.97
C ILE A 76 -4.23 -3.32 -9.90
N PRO A 77 -3.94 -4.14 -10.92
CA PRO A 77 -4.10 -5.59 -10.82
C PRO A 77 -3.20 -6.17 -9.71
N ILE A 78 -3.68 -7.16 -8.96
CA ILE A 78 -2.92 -7.86 -7.91
C ILE A 78 -1.62 -8.45 -8.45
N ALA A 79 -1.61 -8.92 -9.70
CA ALA A 79 -0.40 -9.43 -10.34
C ALA A 79 0.74 -8.40 -10.39
N GLY A 80 0.43 -7.09 -10.36
CA GLY A 80 1.40 -6.00 -10.34
C GLY A 80 1.91 -5.60 -8.96
N LEU A 81 1.36 -6.15 -7.87
CA LEU A 81 1.64 -5.69 -6.50
C LEU A 81 3.11 -5.81 -6.12
N ARG A 82 3.78 -6.91 -6.50
CA ARG A 82 5.20 -7.09 -6.19
C ARG A 82 6.04 -5.93 -6.72
N ARG A 83 5.89 -5.61 -8.01
CA ARG A 83 6.59 -4.50 -8.66
C ARG A 83 6.23 -3.16 -8.01
N ALA A 84 4.96 -2.95 -7.69
CA ALA A 84 4.51 -1.71 -7.07
C ALA A 84 5.12 -1.50 -5.66
N ARG A 85 5.31 -2.57 -4.89
CA ARG A 85 6.00 -2.52 -3.58
C ARG A 85 7.47 -2.17 -3.75
N GLU A 86 8.15 -2.80 -4.72
CA GLU A 86 9.54 -2.50 -5.05
C GLU A 86 9.71 -1.02 -5.45
N GLN A 87 8.80 -0.49 -6.28
CA GLN A 87 8.78 0.92 -6.67
C GLN A 87 8.52 1.88 -5.50
N ALA A 88 7.59 1.52 -4.59
CA ALA A 88 7.30 2.33 -3.40
C ALA A 88 8.50 2.40 -2.43
N CYS A 89 9.31 1.32 -2.36
CA CYS A 89 10.54 1.31 -1.55
C CYS A 89 11.70 2.08 -2.21
N ALA A 90 11.71 2.17 -3.55
CA ALA A 90 12.73 2.90 -4.30
C ALA A 90 12.49 4.42 -4.36
N ALA A 91 11.26 4.88 -4.08
CA ALA A 91 10.94 6.30 -4.06
C ALA A 91 11.62 6.99 -2.85
N PRO A 92 12.28 8.15 -3.03
CA PRO A 92 12.86 8.88 -1.91
C PRO A 92 11.75 9.28 -0.94
N VAL A 93 11.89 8.88 0.32
CA VAL A 93 11.10 9.45 1.41
C VAL A 93 11.51 10.92 1.49
N ALA A 94 10.62 11.83 1.10
CA ALA A 94 10.83 13.26 1.30
C ALA A 94 10.84 13.52 2.81
N VAL A 95 12.03 13.61 3.38
CA VAL A 95 12.21 14.07 4.76
C VAL A 95 12.04 15.58 4.73
N ILE A 96 10.89 16.07 5.18
CA ILE A 96 10.73 17.49 5.50
C ILE A 96 11.56 17.73 6.76
N ALA A 97 12.79 18.21 6.60
CA ALA A 97 13.55 18.69 7.74
C ALA A 97 12.81 19.91 8.33
N PRO A 98 12.60 19.98 9.66
CA PRO A 98 12.06 21.19 10.26
C PRO A 98 13.06 22.32 10.02
N ALA A 99 12.59 23.44 9.46
CA ALA A 99 13.35 24.67 9.40
C ALA A 99 13.61 25.12 10.85
N LEU A 100 14.87 25.06 11.28
CA LEU A 100 15.30 25.69 12.52
C LEU A 100 15.19 27.21 12.31
N ALA A 101 14.34 27.84 13.11
CA ALA A 101 14.22 29.29 13.24
C ALA A 101 15.34 29.85 14.13
#